data_AF-A0A9N8QAK3-F1
#
_entry.id   AF-A0A9N8QAK3-F1
#
_cell.length_a   1.000
_cell.length_b   1.000
_cell.length_c   1.000
_cell.angle_alpha   90.00
_cell.angle_beta   90.00
_cell.angle_gamma   90.00
#
_symmetry.space_group_name_H-M   'P 1'
#
loop_
_entity.id
_entity.type
_entity.pdbx_description
1 polymer ?
#
loop_
_entity_poly.entity_id
_entity_poly.type
_entity_poly.pdbx_seq_one_letter_code
_entity_poly.pdbx_strand_id
1 'polypeptide(L)'
;PAALPFHHEQPTPSDHPTQEAPKSTTTPNKSPEHPGDLELSPALLSAFQEDLAARKIRLRFFSGPWSSLADVLFPPPSSDDADGDGDERRREYDVVLSSETVYSLSTLPSLVDILHVCCTASASASAQHQHQHQHQHQHQQRAQGEVAQASPPQKTDTLCLVAAKVLYFGVGGGVHSFINAVQSSRKASGGYAHVVRELNVGVGRAVLQTGWSSTSSA
;
A
#
# COMPACT_ATOMS: atom_id res chain seq x y z
N PRO A 1 11.21 18.46 -15.71
CA PRO A 1 9.91 18.92 -15.15
C PRO A 1 9.74 18.38 -13.72
N ALA A 2 9.80 19.28 -12.73
CA ALA A 2 9.59 18.92 -11.34
C ALA A 2 8.14 18.43 -11.17
N ALA A 3 7.97 17.18 -10.72
CA ALA A 3 6.65 16.61 -10.44
C ALA A 3 6.09 17.23 -9.15
N LEU A 4 4.81 17.57 -9.16
CA LEU A 4 4.09 18.09 -8.00
C LEU A 4 4.00 17.01 -6.89
N PRO A 5 3.94 17.40 -5.61
CA PRO A 5 3.79 16.49 -4.48
C PRO A 5 2.41 15.81 -4.47
N PHE A 6 2.32 14.64 -3.81
CA PHE A 6 1.06 13.92 -3.59
C PHE A 6 0.11 14.72 -2.71
N HIS A 7 -1.19 14.59 -2.99
CA HIS A 7 -2.25 15.03 -2.08
C HIS A 7 -2.92 13.81 -1.44
N HIS A 8 -3.08 13.87 -0.12
CA HIS A 8 -3.98 12.99 0.63
C HIS A 8 -5.29 13.73 0.82
N GLU A 9 -6.37 13.28 0.18
CA GLU A 9 -7.71 13.78 0.48
C GLU A 9 -8.33 12.93 1.59
N GLN A 10 -8.45 13.53 2.78
CA GLN A 10 -9.34 13.07 3.83
C GLN A 10 -10.55 14.02 3.84
N PRO A 11 -11.79 13.53 3.78
CA PRO A 11 -12.96 14.40 3.90
C PRO A 11 -12.99 14.98 5.32
N THR A 12 -12.79 16.29 5.43
CA THR A 12 -12.91 17.04 6.69
C THR A 12 -14.30 17.67 6.78
N PRO A 13 -14.99 17.57 7.93
CA PRO A 13 -16.23 18.31 8.16
C PRO A 13 -15.87 19.75 8.50
N SER A 14 -16.16 20.70 7.60
CA SER A 14 -15.98 22.12 7.86
C SER A 14 -17.16 22.66 8.68
N ASP A 15 -16.89 23.06 9.92
CA ASP A 15 -17.76 23.91 10.73
C ASP A 15 -17.51 25.39 10.40
N HIS A 16 -18.54 26.11 9.92
CA HIS A 16 -18.70 27.54 10.18
C HIS A 16 -20.20 27.96 10.06
N PRO A 17 -20.67 28.94 10.85
CA PRO A 17 -22.10 29.17 11.09
C PRO A 17 -22.76 30.23 10.17
N THR A 18 -24.01 29.93 9.81
CA THR A 18 -25.24 30.75 9.59
C THR A 18 -25.10 32.19 9.06
N GLN A 19 -25.59 32.57 7.87
CA GLN A 19 -26.97 32.99 7.48
C GLN A 19 -26.84 33.42 6.00
N GLU A 20 -27.73 33.19 5.03
CA GLU A 20 -29.18 33.39 4.92
C GLU A 20 -29.67 32.69 3.63
N ALA A 21 -30.82 32.02 3.65
CA ALA A 21 -31.57 31.57 2.46
C ALA A 21 -32.53 32.70 2.00
N PRO A 22 -33.16 32.72 0.79
CA PRO A 22 -33.45 31.57 -0.07
C PRO A 22 -33.36 31.79 -1.60
N LYS A 23 -33.15 30.70 -2.35
CA LYS A 23 -34.03 30.32 -3.49
C LYS A 23 -33.65 28.93 -3.99
N SER A 24 -34.54 27.98 -3.71
CA SER A 24 -34.57 26.66 -4.31
C SER A 24 -34.64 26.82 -5.84
N THR A 25 -33.54 26.54 -6.51
CA THR A 25 -33.55 26.17 -7.92
C THR A 25 -33.14 24.71 -7.97
N THR A 26 -34.10 23.84 -7.75
CA THR A 26 -33.99 22.42 -8.09
C THR A 26 -33.81 22.35 -9.59
N THR A 27 -32.58 22.25 -10.07
CA THR A 27 -32.32 21.81 -11.44
C THR A 27 -32.74 20.34 -11.55
N PRO A 28 -33.73 19.99 -12.37
CA PRO A 28 -34.10 18.60 -12.56
C PRO A 28 -33.06 17.91 -13.43
N ASN A 29 -32.52 16.81 -12.90
CA ASN A 29 -31.99 15.64 -13.61
C ASN A 29 -31.34 15.95 -14.99
N LYS A 30 -30.05 16.30 -15.00
CA LYS A 30 -29.26 16.28 -16.24
C LYS A 30 -29.09 14.81 -16.64
N SER A 31 -29.72 14.40 -17.75
CA SER A 31 -29.44 13.11 -18.37
C SER A 31 -27.92 12.93 -18.55
N PRO A 32 -27.37 11.72 -18.32
CA PRO A 32 -25.93 11.49 -18.52
C PRO A 32 -25.53 11.90 -19.93
N GLU A 33 -24.54 12.79 -20.04
CA GLU A 33 -24.14 13.41 -21.32
C GLU A 33 -23.56 12.35 -22.28
N HIS A 34 -23.02 11.24 -21.74
CA HIS A 34 -22.56 10.09 -22.51
C HIS A 34 -22.94 8.72 -21.87
N PRO A 35 -23.17 7.67 -22.68
CA PRO A 35 -23.35 6.31 -22.17
C PRO A 35 -22.14 5.85 -21.33
N GLY A 36 -22.38 5.49 -20.07
CA GLY A 36 -21.34 5.08 -19.12
C GLY A 36 -20.95 6.13 -18.10
N ASP A 37 -21.44 7.38 -18.23
CA ASP A 37 -21.27 8.39 -17.19
C ASP A 37 -22.15 8.09 -15.98
N LEU A 38 -21.52 8.02 -14.81
CA LEU A 38 -22.18 7.88 -13.51
C LEU A 38 -22.20 9.25 -12.85
N GLU A 39 -23.38 9.82 -12.63
CA GLU A 39 -23.53 11.06 -11.87
C GLU A 39 -23.25 10.81 -10.38
N LEU A 40 -22.18 11.42 -9.86
CA LEU A 40 -21.79 11.34 -8.46
C LEU A 40 -22.63 12.30 -7.60
N SER A 41 -23.91 12.02 -7.47
CA SER A 41 -24.80 12.81 -6.60
C SER A 41 -24.40 12.68 -5.12
N PRO A 42 -24.63 13.71 -4.28
CA PRO A 42 -24.36 13.62 -2.84
C PRO A 42 -25.08 12.45 -2.16
N ALA A 43 -26.31 12.14 -2.59
CA ALA A 43 -27.08 11.02 -2.06
C ALA A 43 -26.43 9.65 -2.39
N LEU A 44 -25.92 9.48 -3.61
CA LEU A 44 -25.19 8.28 -4.01
C LEU A 44 -23.89 8.13 -3.21
N LEU A 45 -23.15 9.23 -3.02
CA LEU A 45 -21.91 9.22 -2.24
C LEU A 45 -22.17 8.86 -0.77
N SER A 46 -23.21 9.43 -0.14
CA SER A 46 -23.59 9.12 1.24
C SER A 46 -23.95 7.64 1.40
N ALA A 47 -24.84 7.13 0.54
CA ALA A 47 -25.25 5.72 0.57
C ALA A 47 -24.05 4.78 0.37
N PHE A 48 -23.14 5.12 -0.54
CA PHE A 48 -21.91 4.36 -0.77
C PHE A 48 -20.98 4.38 0.46
N GLN A 49 -20.81 5.53 1.11
CA GLN A 49 -19.99 5.66 2.32
C GLN A 49 -20.57 4.88 3.50
N GLU A 50 -21.89 4.92 3.68
CA GLU A 50 -22.61 4.12 4.69
C GLU A 50 -22.43 2.62 4.45
N ASP A 51 -22.53 2.18 3.19
CA ASP A 51 -22.30 0.78 2.80
C ASP A 51 -20.87 0.32 3.09
N LEU A 52 -19.87 1.16 2.81
CA LEU A 52 -18.47 0.88 3.15
C LEU A 52 -18.28 0.76 4.67
N ALA A 53 -18.85 1.68 5.44
CA ALA A 53 -18.76 1.68 6.90
C ALA A 53 -19.42 0.45 7.51
N ALA A 54 -20.62 0.08 7.05
CA ALA A 54 -21.34 -1.12 7.49
C ALA A 54 -20.55 -2.41 7.21
N ARG A 55 -19.78 -2.43 6.11
CA ARG A 55 -18.91 -3.56 5.73
C ARG A 55 -17.50 -3.47 6.29
N LYS A 56 -17.18 -2.42 7.05
CA LYS A 56 -15.83 -2.12 7.58
C LYS A 56 -14.77 -2.04 6.49
N ILE A 57 -15.15 -1.57 5.30
CA ILE A 57 -14.24 -1.37 4.18
C ILE A 57 -13.70 0.06 4.28
N ARG A 58 -12.37 0.18 4.35
CA ARG A 58 -11.68 1.47 4.35
C ARG A 58 -10.94 1.65 3.04
N LEU A 59 -11.25 2.71 2.32
CA LEU A 59 -10.57 3.08 1.08
C LEU A 59 -9.66 4.28 1.34
N ARG A 60 -8.49 4.28 0.69
CA ARG A 60 -7.60 5.45 0.61
C ARG A 60 -7.19 5.63 -0.83
N PHE A 61 -7.21 6.87 -1.30
CA PHE A 61 -6.82 7.24 -2.66
C PHE A 61 -5.58 8.12 -2.59
N PHE A 62 -4.64 7.88 -3.52
CA PHE A 62 -3.38 8.60 -3.60
C PHE A 62 -3.08 8.90 -5.07
N SER A 63 -2.57 10.10 -5.35
CA SER A 63 -2.21 10.52 -6.71
C SER A 63 -0.88 11.27 -6.74
N GLY A 64 0.04 10.86 -7.63
CA GLY A 64 1.40 11.40 -7.71
C GLY A 64 2.43 10.39 -8.23
N PRO A 65 3.73 10.75 -8.26
CA PRO A 65 4.79 9.91 -8.80
C PRO A 65 5.27 8.84 -7.81
N TRP A 66 5.61 7.62 -8.24
CA TRP A 66 6.02 6.52 -7.33
C TRP A 66 7.10 6.89 -6.29
N SER A 67 8.01 7.80 -6.63
CA SER A 67 9.15 8.19 -5.78
C SER A 67 8.76 8.82 -4.43
N SER A 68 7.59 9.45 -4.31
CA SER A 68 7.12 10.07 -3.06
C SER A 68 5.95 9.34 -2.42
N LEU A 69 5.51 8.21 -3.00
CA LEU A 69 4.38 7.46 -2.45
C LEU A 69 4.72 6.84 -1.09
N ALA A 70 5.98 6.45 -0.88
CA ALA A 70 6.43 5.86 0.38
C ALA A 70 6.20 6.81 1.57
N ASP A 71 6.51 8.10 1.41
CA ASP A 71 6.36 9.12 2.46
C ASP A 71 4.89 9.32 2.87
N VAL A 72 3.97 9.13 1.92
CA VAL A 72 2.52 9.27 2.15
C VAL A 72 1.92 7.99 2.74
N LEU A 73 2.38 6.83 2.28
CA LEU A 73 1.92 5.54 2.82
C LEU A 73 2.45 5.30 4.23
N PHE A 74 3.64 5.80 4.55
CA PHE A 74 4.36 5.58 5.79
C PHE A 74 4.95 6.90 6.32
N PRO A 75 4.10 7.85 6.75
CA PRO A 75 4.57 9.12 7.29
C PRO A 75 5.45 8.90 8.54
N PRO A 76 6.46 9.74 8.77
CA PRO A 76 7.28 9.66 9.98
C PRO A 76 6.40 9.88 11.23
N PRO A 77 6.77 9.28 12.37
CA PRO A 77 6.04 9.48 13.62
C PRO A 77 6.06 10.97 13.98
N SER A 78 4.89 11.57 14.16
CA SER A 78 4.79 12.94 14.67
C SER A 78 4.94 12.92 16.20
N SER A 79 5.48 14.01 16.77
CA SER A 79 5.65 14.17 18.22
C SER A 79 4.34 14.23 19.00
N ASP A 80 3.22 14.45 18.30
CA ASP A 80 1.92 14.72 18.90
C ASP A 80 1.05 13.45 19.04
N ASP A 81 1.52 12.31 18.53
CA ASP A 81 0.81 11.02 18.53
C ASP A 81 1.18 10.12 19.74
N ALA A 82 1.45 10.71 20.90
CA ALA A 82 1.79 9.96 22.12
C ALA A 82 0.60 9.21 22.73
N ASP A 83 -0.63 9.62 22.42
CA ASP A 83 -1.87 9.11 23.05
C ASP A 83 -2.77 8.27 22.10
N GLY A 84 -2.37 8.11 20.84
CA GLY A 84 -3.11 7.32 19.85
C GLY A 84 -2.58 5.90 19.73
N ASP A 85 -3.46 4.93 20.00
CA ASP A 85 -3.31 3.48 19.78
C ASP A 85 -2.26 3.15 18.70
N GLY A 86 -1.07 2.75 19.15
CA GLY A 86 0.15 2.66 18.34
C GLY A 86 0.13 1.60 17.24
N ASP A 87 -0.97 0.87 17.09
CA ASP A 87 -1.13 -0.29 16.22
C ASP A 87 -1.40 0.07 14.75
N GLU A 88 -1.99 1.25 14.47
CA GLU A 88 -2.33 1.62 13.08
C GLU A 88 -1.17 2.17 12.25
N ARG A 89 -0.03 2.50 12.88
CA ARG A 89 1.06 3.28 12.26
C ARG A 89 2.00 2.49 11.34
N ARG A 90 1.94 1.16 11.31
CA ARG A 90 2.72 0.33 10.38
C ARG A 90 1.90 -0.84 9.85
N ARG A 91 0.88 -0.52 9.06
CA ARG A 91 0.11 -1.55 8.35
C ARG A 91 0.98 -2.14 7.25
N GLU A 92 1.43 -3.35 7.49
CA GLU A 92 1.90 -4.26 6.46
C GLU A 92 0.75 -4.57 5.51
N TYR A 93 1.05 -4.64 4.22
CA TYR A 93 0.05 -5.08 3.26
C TYR A 93 0.04 -6.61 3.24
N ASP A 94 -1.12 -7.24 3.36
CA ASP A 94 -1.23 -8.68 3.11
C ASP A 94 -1.03 -8.99 1.62
N VAL A 95 -1.56 -8.11 0.76
CA VAL A 95 -1.52 -8.26 -0.69
C VAL A 95 -1.18 -6.92 -1.35
N VAL A 96 -0.24 -6.95 -2.27
CA VAL A 96 0.11 -5.83 -3.15
C VAL A 96 -0.12 -6.26 -4.59
N LEU A 97 -0.93 -5.51 -5.33
CA LEU A 97 -1.25 -5.81 -6.73
C LEU A 97 -0.80 -4.66 -7.62
N SER A 98 -0.12 -4.99 -8.72
CA SER A 98 0.17 -4.05 -9.80
C SER A 98 -0.09 -4.67 -11.16
N SER A 99 -0.58 -3.88 -12.11
CA SER A 99 -0.83 -4.33 -13.47
C SER A 99 -0.34 -3.29 -14.47
N GLU A 100 0.44 -3.72 -15.46
CA GLU A 100 0.88 -2.89 -16.58
C GLU A 100 1.70 -1.66 -16.15
N THR A 101 2.54 -1.78 -15.11
CA THR A 101 3.36 -0.67 -14.58
C THR A 101 4.86 -0.78 -14.89
N VAL A 102 5.32 -1.87 -15.52
CA VAL A 102 6.75 -2.16 -15.74
C VAL A 102 7.25 -1.78 -17.14
N TYR A 103 6.49 -0.97 -17.87
CA TYR A 103 6.77 -0.62 -19.26
C TYR A 103 7.92 0.37 -19.44
N SER A 104 8.19 1.22 -18.44
CA SER A 104 9.19 2.28 -18.54
C SER A 104 10.40 1.99 -17.65
N LEU A 105 11.55 1.78 -18.29
CA LEU A 105 12.82 1.49 -17.63
C LEU A 105 13.24 2.59 -16.64
N SER A 106 12.96 3.86 -16.97
CA SER A 106 13.34 5.01 -16.12
C SER A 106 12.57 5.06 -14.80
N THR A 107 11.36 4.47 -14.75
CA THR A 107 10.51 4.47 -13.56
C THR A 107 10.64 3.19 -12.72
N LEU A 108 11.27 2.14 -13.26
CA LEU A 108 11.44 0.87 -12.56
C LEU A 108 12.09 1.01 -11.18
N PRO A 109 13.15 1.83 -10.97
CA PRO A 109 13.74 1.97 -9.65
C PRO A 109 12.74 2.47 -8.60
N SER A 110 11.95 3.51 -8.92
CA SER A 110 10.94 4.05 -8.01
C SER A 110 9.79 3.08 -7.77
N LEU A 111 9.38 2.30 -8.78
CA LEU A 111 8.38 1.25 -8.64
C LEU A 111 8.89 0.12 -7.73
N VAL A 112 10.13 -0.34 -7.93
CA VAL A 112 10.75 -1.39 -7.10
C VAL A 112 10.87 -0.93 -5.66
N ASP A 113 11.27 0.33 -5.43
CA ASP A 113 11.36 0.92 -4.10
C ASP A 113 10.00 0.89 -3.37
N ILE A 114 8.90 1.29 -4.04
CA ILE A 114 7.59 1.29 -3.38
C ILE A 114 7.07 -0.13 -3.12
N LEU A 115 7.25 -1.07 -4.05
CA LEU A 115 6.87 -2.47 -3.83
C LEU A 115 7.65 -3.06 -2.66
N HIS A 116 8.95 -2.77 -2.57
CA HIS A 116 9.78 -3.19 -1.44
C HIS A 116 9.27 -2.64 -0.11
N VAL A 117 9.03 -1.33 -0.01
CA VAL A 117 8.53 -0.72 1.24
C VAL A 117 7.18 -1.32 1.64
N CYS A 118 6.26 -1.50 0.69
CA CYS A 118 4.97 -2.15 0.94
C CYS A 118 5.10 -3.60 1.46
N CYS A 119 6.15 -4.32 1.07
CA CYS A 119 6.40 -5.70 1.52
C CYS A 119 7.25 -5.81 2.80
N THR A 120 7.86 -4.71 3.28
CA THR A 120 8.88 -4.77 4.36
C THR A 120 8.65 -3.81 5.52
N ALA A 121 7.61 -2.96 5.47
CA ALA A 121 7.28 -1.94 6.48
C ALA A 121 7.15 -2.46 7.93
N SER A 122 7.17 -3.77 8.14
CA SER A 122 6.89 -4.44 9.40
C SER A 122 8.09 -5.21 10.00
N ALA A 123 9.21 -5.39 9.28
CA ALA A 123 10.35 -6.18 9.80
C ALA A 123 11.17 -5.48 10.90
N SER A 124 11.20 -4.15 10.92
CA SER A 124 12.08 -3.35 11.79
C SER A 124 11.50 -3.02 13.17
N ALA A 125 10.18 -3.14 13.39
CA ALA A 125 9.54 -2.80 14.67
C ALA A 125 9.59 -3.96 15.68
N SER A 126 9.42 -5.20 15.22
CA SER A 126 9.42 -6.40 16.07
C SER A 126 10.80 -6.72 16.69
N ALA A 127 11.88 -6.37 16.00
CA ALA A 127 13.25 -6.56 16.53
C ALA A 127 13.55 -5.65 17.73
N GLN A 128 13.00 -4.43 17.77
CA GLN A 128 13.22 -3.49 18.87
C GLN A 128 12.40 -3.85 20.12
N HIS A 129 11.17 -4.35 19.95
CA HIS A 129 10.33 -4.78 21.08
C HIS A 129 10.83 -6.08 21.74
N GLN A 130 11.39 -7.02 20.98
CA GLN A 130 11.96 -8.26 21.54
C GLN A 130 13.22 -8.03 22.38
N HIS A 131 14.08 -7.08 21.98
CA HIS A 131 15.31 -6.77 22.74
C HIS A 131 15.02 -6.10 24.09
N GLN A 132 13.97 -5.27 24.16
CA GLN A 132 13.58 -4.58 25.40
C GLN A 132 12.88 -5.52 26.41
N HIS A 133 12.08 -6.49 25.93
CA HIS A 133 11.45 -7.50 26.78
C HIS A 133 12.41 -8.59 27.31
N GLN A 134 13.44 -8.97 26.55
CA GLN A 134 14.41 -9.99 27.00
C GLN A 134 15.24 -9.54 28.21
N HIS A 135 15.59 -8.25 28.32
CA HIS A 135 16.34 -7.76 29.48
C HIS A 135 15.52 -7.72 30.77
N GLN A 136 14.20 -7.56 30.70
CA GLN A 136 13.35 -7.50 31.89
C GLN A 136 12.95 -8.89 32.42
N HIS A 137 12.85 -9.91 31.56
CA HIS A 137 12.43 -11.25 31.96
C HIS A 137 13.52 -12.13 32.60
N GLN A 138 14.80 -11.81 32.42
CA GLN A 138 15.89 -12.66 32.94
C GLN A 138 16.05 -12.61 34.48
N HIS A 139 15.46 -11.62 35.16
CA HIS A 139 15.54 -11.50 36.63
C HIS A 139 14.40 -12.19 37.40
N GLN A 140 13.33 -12.66 36.75
CA GLN A 140 12.12 -13.10 37.47
C GLN A 140 11.72 -14.58 37.28
N GLN A 141 12.41 -15.34 36.42
CA GLN A 141 12.08 -16.75 36.15
C GLN A 141 13.06 -17.73 36.82
N ARG A 142 12.99 -17.84 38.15
CA ARG A 142 13.48 -19.04 38.89
C ARG A 142 12.40 -19.72 39.72
N ALA A 143 11.14 -19.36 39.54
CA ALA A 143 10.07 -20.03 40.26
C ALA A 143 8.86 -20.23 39.35
N GLN A 144 8.47 -21.51 39.26
CA GLN A 144 7.17 -22.02 38.86
C GLN A 144 6.97 -22.19 37.35
N GLY A 145 6.91 -23.47 36.96
CA GLY A 145 6.58 -23.90 35.61
C GLY A 145 5.10 -23.65 35.34
N GLU A 146 4.83 -23.06 34.19
CA GLU A 146 3.48 -22.84 33.70
C GLU A 146 3.41 -23.12 32.19
N VAL A 147 2.22 -23.58 31.80
CA VAL A 147 1.86 -24.27 30.57
C VAL A 147 2.04 -23.37 29.35
N ALA A 148 2.62 -23.92 28.27
CA ALA A 148 2.85 -23.24 27.01
C ALA A 148 1.54 -22.69 26.41
N GLN A 149 1.31 -21.38 26.58
CA GLN A 149 0.33 -20.63 25.79
C GLN A 149 0.84 -20.55 24.35
N ALA A 150 -0.04 -20.93 23.41
CA ALA A 150 0.23 -20.86 21.99
C ALA A 150 0.63 -19.43 21.59
N SER A 151 1.82 -19.31 21.02
CA SER A 151 2.32 -18.07 20.44
C SER A 151 1.31 -17.51 19.43
N PRO A 152 1.15 -16.18 19.31
CA PRO A 152 0.34 -15.57 18.27
C PRO A 152 0.80 -16.05 16.87
N PRO A 153 -0.11 -16.08 15.87
CA PRO A 153 0.19 -16.63 14.55
C PRO A 153 1.47 -16.01 14.00
N GLN A 154 2.40 -16.87 13.61
CA GLN A 154 3.62 -16.46 12.92
C GLN A 154 3.24 -15.71 11.65
N LYS A 155 3.77 -14.50 11.56
CA LYS A 155 3.53 -13.48 10.54
C LYS A 155 3.70 -14.01 9.11
N THR A 156 2.71 -13.75 8.26
CA THR A 156 2.72 -14.14 6.84
C THR A 156 3.41 -13.07 6.00
N ASP A 157 4.31 -13.49 5.11
CA ASP A 157 4.93 -12.59 4.11
C ASP A 157 3.86 -11.95 3.21
N THR A 158 4.02 -10.67 2.88
CA THR A 158 3.19 -9.95 1.90
C THR A 158 3.18 -10.68 0.54
N LEU A 159 1.99 -10.96 0.01
CA LEU A 159 1.82 -11.46 -1.35
C LEU A 159 1.85 -10.29 -2.35
N CYS A 160 3.00 -10.08 -3.00
CA CYS A 160 3.13 -9.05 -4.05
C CYS A 160 3.08 -9.67 -5.45
N LEU A 161 2.08 -9.27 -6.24
CA LEU A 161 1.84 -9.74 -7.61
C LEU A 161 1.89 -8.59 -8.62
N VAL A 162 2.68 -8.79 -9.68
CA VAL A 162 2.85 -7.82 -10.77
C VAL A 162 2.47 -8.47 -12.10
N ALA A 163 1.38 -8.02 -12.73
CA ALA A 163 0.97 -8.43 -14.06
C ALA A 163 1.58 -7.51 -15.13
N ALA A 164 2.15 -8.08 -16.19
CA ALA A 164 2.85 -7.32 -17.23
C ALA A 164 2.83 -8.01 -18.60
N LYS A 165 3.04 -7.24 -19.66
CA LYS A 165 3.49 -7.81 -20.95
C LYS A 165 4.93 -8.27 -20.83
N VAL A 166 5.27 -9.37 -21.52
CA VAL A 166 6.64 -9.87 -21.62
C VAL A 166 7.59 -8.79 -22.13
N LEU A 167 7.12 -8.00 -23.12
CA LEU A 167 7.87 -6.89 -23.70
C LEU A 167 6.93 -5.75 -24.13
N TYR A 168 7.35 -4.51 -23.88
CA TYR A 168 6.71 -3.30 -24.40
C TYR A 168 7.59 -2.68 -25.49
N PHE A 169 7.11 -2.68 -26.72
CA PHE A 169 7.81 -2.05 -27.84
C PHE A 169 7.91 -0.52 -27.68
N GLY A 170 9.01 0.06 -28.13
CA GLY A 170 9.31 1.50 -28.01
C GLY A 170 9.95 1.86 -26.68
N VAL A 171 9.20 1.78 -25.57
CA VAL A 171 9.68 2.13 -24.22
C VAL A 171 10.66 1.11 -23.63
N GLY A 172 10.66 -0.13 -24.12
CA GLY A 172 11.69 -1.14 -23.85
C GLY A 172 11.58 -1.87 -22.52
N GLY A 173 10.60 -1.56 -21.67
CA GLY A 173 10.34 -2.32 -20.44
C GLY A 173 9.65 -3.66 -20.69
N GLY A 174 9.36 -4.38 -19.62
CA GLY A 174 8.78 -5.72 -19.65
C GLY A 174 9.20 -6.58 -18.47
N VAL A 175 8.89 -7.87 -18.58
CA VAL A 175 9.13 -8.88 -17.53
C VAL A 175 10.62 -8.98 -17.19
N HIS A 176 11.48 -9.10 -18.21
CA HIS A 176 12.92 -9.29 -17.98
C HIS A 176 13.57 -8.07 -17.31
N SER A 177 13.28 -6.86 -17.78
CA SER A 177 13.81 -5.64 -17.17
C SER A 177 13.33 -5.44 -15.73
N PHE A 178 12.09 -5.84 -15.43
CA PHE A 178 11.57 -5.78 -14.07
C PHE A 178 12.27 -6.77 -13.14
N ILE A 179 12.44 -8.03 -13.55
CA ILE A 179 13.19 -9.03 -12.77
C ILE A 179 14.60 -8.52 -12.46
N ASN A 180 15.30 -8.01 -13.47
CA ASN A 180 16.65 -7.47 -13.30
C ASN A 180 16.66 -6.27 -12.33
N ALA A 181 15.67 -5.38 -12.41
CA ALA A 181 15.57 -4.23 -11.52
C ALA A 181 15.33 -4.63 -10.06
N VAL A 182 14.48 -5.63 -9.81
CA VAL A 182 14.23 -6.19 -8.47
C VAL A 182 15.50 -6.83 -7.90
N GLN A 183 16.17 -7.65 -8.70
CA GLN A 183 17.39 -8.37 -8.29
C GLN A 183 18.60 -7.44 -8.09
N SER A 184 18.70 -6.38 -8.89
CA SER A 184 19.81 -5.42 -8.82
C SER A 184 19.60 -4.30 -7.78
N SER A 185 18.46 -4.28 -7.08
CA SER A 185 18.13 -3.22 -6.13
C SER A 185 19.06 -3.25 -4.91
N ARG A 186 19.90 -2.22 -4.79
CA ARG A 186 20.85 -2.06 -3.68
C ARG A 186 20.17 -1.69 -2.35
N LYS A 187 18.99 -1.08 -2.39
CA LYS A 187 18.26 -0.67 -1.18
C LYS A 187 17.60 -1.85 -0.45
N ALA A 188 17.48 -2.99 -1.11
CA ALA A 188 16.67 -4.12 -0.64
C ALA A 188 17.44 -5.46 -0.61
N SER A 189 18.78 -5.41 -0.48
CA SER A 189 19.67 -6.58 -0.48
C SER A 189 19.50 -7.52 -1.70
N GLY A 190 18.90 -7.03 -2.79
CA GLY A 190 18.43 -7.84 -3.92
C GLY A 190 17.14 -8.61 -3.59
N GLY A 191 16.05 -8.28 -4.29
CA GLY A 191 14.79 -9.04 -4.20
C GLY A 191 14.75 -10.23 -5.15
N TYR A 192 13.66 -11.00 -5.07
CA TYR A 192 13.33 -12.02 -6.08
C TYR A 192 12.07 -11.63 -6.83
N ALA A 193 12.01 -12.00 -8.10
CA ALA A 193 10.79 -11.96 -8.91
C ALA A 193 10.78 -13.19 -9.82
N HIS A 194 9.71 -13.97 -9.79
CA HIS A 194 9.55 -15.14 -10.66
C HIS A 194 8.14 -15.19 -11.24
N VAL A 195 8.02 -15.76 -12.44
CA VAL A 195 6.75 -15.87 -13.14
C VAL A 195 5.91 -16.98 -12.51
N VAL A 196 4.68 -16.65 -12.10
CA VAL A 196 3.71 -17.59 -11.52
C VAL A 196 2.57 -17.93 -12.48
N ARG A 197 2.39 -17.14 -13.54
CA ARG A 197 1.44 -17.41 -14.63
C ARG A 197 1.91 -16.79 -15.93
N GLU A 198 1.73 -17.50 -17.03
CA GLU A 198 1.98 -17.01 -18.39
C GLU A 198 0.72 -17.11 -19.25
N LEU A 199 0.61 -16.19 -20.20
CA LEU A 199 -0.38 -16.24 -21.27
C LEU A 199 0.31 -15.94 -22.59
N ASN A 200 0.44 -16.99 -23.41
CA ASN A 200 1.27 -16.99 -24.62
C ASN A 200 0.46 -16.71 -25.90
N VAL A 201 -0.55 -15.84 -25.83
CA VAL A 201 -1.38 -15.45 -26.98
C VAL A 201 -1.14 -13.99 -27.35
N GLY A 202 -0.72 -13.76 -28.59
CA GLY A 202 -0.29 -12.45 -29.10
C GLY A 202 1.02 -12.01 -28.44
N VAL A 203 1.10 -10.74 -28.04
CA VAL A 203 2.21 -10.29 -27.18
C VAL A 203 2.05 -10.99 -25.82
N GLY A 204 3.02 -11.83 -25.46
CA GLY A 204 2.98 -12.62 -24.23
C GLY A 204 2.74 -11.76 -22.99
N ARG A 205 2.04 -12.33 -22.00
CA ARG A 205 1.75 -11.69 -20.71
C ARG A 205 2.16 -12.63 -19.59
N ALA A 206 2.58 -12.06 -18.48
CA ALA A 206 2.97 -12.81 -17.30
C ALA A 206 2.42 -12.15 -16.03
N VAL A 207 2.21 -12.96 -15.00
CA VAL A 207 2.08 -12.51 -13.61
C VAL A 207 3.32 -12.97 -12.88
N LEU A 208 3.99 -12.05 -12.20
CA LEU A 208 5.14 -12.31 -11.35
C LEU A 208 4.75 -12.23 -9.89
N GLN A 209 5.30 -13.13 -9.07
CA GLN A 209 5.40 -12.93 -7.64
C GLN A 209 6.76 -12.32 -7.31
N THR A 210 6.76 -11.26 -6.52
CA THR A 210 7.96 -10.52 -6.10
C THR A 210 8.04 -10.46 -4.59
N GLY A 211 9.25 -10.41 -4.04
CA GLY A 211 9.47 -10.30 -2.61
C GLY A 211 10.92 -9.97 -2.26
N TRP A 212 11.15 -9.65 -0.98
CA TRP A 212 12.44 -9.27 -0.45
C TRP A 212 12.66 -9.96 0.89
N SER A 213 13.74 -10.72 1.00
CA SER A 213 14.07 -11.42 2.23
C SER A 213 14.57 -10.42 3.27
N SER A 214 13.98 -10.40 4.46
CA SER A 214 14.67 -9.81 5.61
C SER A 214 15.81 -10.76 5.98
N THR A 215 17.04 -10.44 5.59
CA THR A 215 18.19 -11.15 6.14
C THR A 215 18.26 -10.82 7.63
N SER A 216 17.66 -11.66 8.48
CA SER A 216 18.07 -11.77 9.88
C SER A 216 19.49 -12.30 9.86
N SER A 217 20.48 -11.40 10.01
CA SER A 217 21.85 -11.81 10.27
C SER A 217 21.86 -12.69 11.52
N ALA A 218 22.38 -13.90 11.37
CA ALA A 218 22.61 -14.87 12.44
C ALA A 218 23.70 -14.39 13.42
#